data_AF-A0A418T4X8-F1
#
_entry.id   AF-A0A418T4X8-F1
#
_cell.length_a   1.000
_cell.length_b   1.000
_cell.length_c   1.000
_cell.angle_alpha   90.00
_cell.angle_beta   90.00
_cell.angle_gamma   90.00
#
_symmetry.space_group_name_H-M   'P 1'
#
loop_
_entity.id
_entity.type
_entity.pdbx_description
1 polymer ?
#
loop_
_entity_poly.entity_id
_entity_poly.type
_entity_poly.pdbx_seq_one_letter_code
_entity_poly.pdbx_strand_id
1 'polypeptide(L)'
;MLEGKMEKLINEIRKKNDEWGDSHRMEATGDISEQILMIDEKTYRPLSQQMRDYYTIVSTWENGLLGKTSYPPSQLKELYEQDDVREVINLIAENYRPVPPSDNSDWNRTAIFAKEQGGLGVTFYWWKNTNDDEPAIISISGGDVKIFADLLEYLKYLAYNEFSEAGDAIYSDLERERGTLSD
;
A
#
# COMPACT_ATOMS: atom_id res chain seq x y z
N MET A 1 8.17 8.74 -19.77
CA MET A 1 8.12 7.28 -19.99
C MET A 1 8.28 6.57 -18.64
N LEU A 2 7.18 6.46 -17.90
CA LEU A 2 7.10 5.72 -16.62
C LEU A 2 6.51 4.31 -16.84
N GLU A 3 5.55 4.20 -17.76
CA GLU A 3 4.87 2.97 -18.20
C GLU A 3 5.82 1.77 -18.41
N GLY A 4 6.84 1.90 -19.27
CA GLY A 4 7.79 0.79 -19.52
C GLY A 4 8.69 0.41 -18.34
N LYS A 5 8.82 1.26 -17.31
CA LYS A 5 9.52 0.89 -16.06
C LYS A 5 8.60 0.12 -15.12
N MET A 6 7.34 0.54 -15.02
CA MET A 6 6.31 -0.11 -14.20
C MET A 6 6.07 -1.54 -14.65
N GLU A 7 5.84 -1.75 -15.95
CA GLU A 7 5.64 -3.09 -16.53
C GLU A 7 6.83 -4.01 -16.27
N LYS A 8 8.05 -3.50 -16.41
CA LYS A 8 9.26 -4.29 -16.15
C LYS A 8 9.30 -4.78 -14.70
N LEU A 9 9.03 -3.90 -13.74
CA LEU A 9 9.03 -4.25 -12.31
C LEU A 9 7.94 -5.29 -12.00
N ILE A 10 6.72 -5.06 -12.49
CA ILE A 10 5.60 -5.99 -12.29
C ILE A 10 5.92 -7.37 -12.88
N ASN A 11 6.53 -7.43 -14.06
CA ASN A 11 6.94 -8.70 -14.68
C ASN A 11 8.02 -9.43 -13.88
N GLU A 12 8.97 -8.74 -13.25
CA GLU A 12 9.94 -9.39 -12.37
C GLU A 12 9.29 -9.89 -11.07
N ILE A 13 8.34 -9.14 -10.50
CA ILE A 13 7.56 -9.60 -9.35
C ILE A 13 6.80 -10.87 -9.71
N ARG A 14 6.12 -10.93 -10.87
CA ARG A 14 5.42 -12.13 -11.37
C ARG A 14 6.34 -13.35 -11.44
N LYS A 15 7.56 -13.20 -11.96
CA LYS A 15 8.50 -14.32 -12.07
C LYS A 15 8.88 -14.89 -10.71
N LYS A 16 9.22 -14.04 -9.74
CA LYS A 16 9.58 -14.49 -8.37
C LYS A 16 8.45 -15.25 -7.70
N ASN A 17 7.25 -14.73 -7.88
CA ASN A 17 6.01 -15.28 -7.42
C ASN A 17 5.73 -16.69 -8.01
N ASP A 18 5.88 -16.84 -9.33
CA ASP A 18 5.75 -18.13 -10.02
C ASP A 18 6.80 -19.14 -9.53
N GLU A 19 8.03 -18.70 -9.24
CA GLU A 19 9.10 -19.53 -8.68
C GLU A 19 8.76 -20.08 -7.28
N TRP A 20 7.92 -19.38 -6.51
CA TRP A 20 7.50 -19.80 -5.16
C TRP A 20 6.27 -20.71 -5.16
N GLY A 21 5.72 -21.01 -6.34
CA GLY A 21 4.56 -21.89 -6.49
C GLY A 21 3.23 -21.24 -6.09
N ASP A 22 3.22 -19.93 -5.85
CA ASP A 22 1.99 -19.17 -5.71
C ASP A 22 1.43 -18.93 -7.11
N SER A 23 0.55 -19.82 -7.59
CA SER A 23 -0.12 -19.60 -8.88
C SER A 23 -1.11 -18.45 -8.72
N HIS A 24 -0.70 -17.24 -9.10
CA HIS A 24 -1.52 -16.04 -8.88
C HIS A 24 -2.70 -15.94 -9.84
N ARG A 25 -3.84 -15.51 -9.31
CA ARG A 25 -4.94 -15.01 -10.14
C ARG A 25 -4.81 -13.50 -10.28
N MET A 26 -4.49 -13.07 -11.49
CA MET A 26 -4.71 -11.70 -11.91
C MET A 26 -6.08 -11.63 -12.54
N GLU A 27 -7.06 -11.17 -11.78
CA GLU A 27 -8.38 -10.91 -12.33
C GLU A 27 -8.44 -9.46 -12.78
N ALA A 28 -8.68 -9.26 -14.08
CA ALA A 28 -9.01 -7.96 -14.64
C ALA A 28 -10.47 -7.60 -14.29
N THR A 29 -10.79 -7.56 -13.00
CA THR A 29 -12.13 -7.29 -12.51
C THR A 29 -12.22 -5.85 -12.04
N GLY A 30 -12.69 -4.98 -12.93
CA GLY A 30 -13.16 -3.66 -12.54
C GLY A 30 -12.76 -2.55 -13.49
N ASP A 31 -13.65 -1.57 -13.56
CA ASP A 31 -13.34 -0.25 -14.07
C ASP A 31 -12.30 0.40 -13.13
N ILE A 32 -11.26 1.03 -13.69
CA ILE A 32 -10.29 1.77 -12.88
C ILE A 32 -11.00 3.06 -12.46
N SER A 33 -11.52 3.08 -11.23
CA SER A 33 -12.05 4.32 -10.65
C SER A 33 -10.95 5.39 -10.68
N GLU A 34 -11.28 6.59 -11.15
CA GLU A 34 -10.36 7.73 -11.17
C GLU A 34 -9.99 8.24 -9.76
N GLN A 35 -10.64 7.70 -8.73
CA GLN A 35 -10.46 8.09 -7.34
C GLN A 35 -10.36 6.88 -6.42
N ILE A 36 -9.59 7.04 -5.35
CA ILE A 36 -9.39 6.06 -4.28
C ILE A 36 -10.05 6.52 -2.98
N LEU A 37 -10.73 5.59 -2.29
CA LEU A 37 -11.40 5.82 -1.01
C LEU A 37 -10.41 5.65 0.15
N MET A 38 -10.37 6.65 1.03
CA MET A 38 -9.55 6.65 2.23
C MET A 38 -10.18 5.79 3.33
N ILE A 39 -9.39 5.42 4.34
CA ILE A 39 -9.83 4.60 5.48
C ILE A 39 -10.87 5.29 6.36
N ASP A 40 -11.04 6.61 6.24
CA ASP A 40 -12.14 7.34 6.88
C ASP A 40 -13.52 7.06 6.25
N GLU A 41 -13.56 6.24 5.18
CA GLU A 41 -14.73 5.81 4.42
C GLU A 41 -15.55 6.96 3.79
N LYS A 42 -14.99 8.17 3.74
CA LYS A 42 -15.71 9.39 3.30
C LYS A 42 -14.91 10.20 2.29
N THR A 43 -13.60 10.20 2.43
CA THR A 43 -12.71 11.01 1.60
C THR A 43 -12.30 10.21 0.37
N TYR A 44 -12.48 10.84 -0.79
CA TYR A 44 -12.00 10.34 -2.07
C TYR A 44 -10.88 11.22 -2.58
N ARG A 45 -9.84 10.61 -3.14
CA ARG A 45 -8.72 11.33 -3.75
C ARG A 45 -8.49 10.86 -5.18
N PRO A 46 -8.19 11.77 -6.13
CA PRO A 46 -7.77 11.38 -7.46
C PRO A 46 -6.56 10.45 -7.43
N LEU A 47 -6.52 9.47 -8.33
CA LEU A 47 -5.32 8.67 -8.54
C LEU A 47 -4.20 9.55 -9.09
N SER A 48 -2.97 9.28 -8.65
CA SER A 48 -1.78 9.82 -9.29
C SER A 48 -1.54 9.15 -10.65
N GLN A 49 -0.61 9.69 -11.44
CA GLN A 49 -0.25 9.03 -12.71
C GLN A 49 0.41 7.67 -12.46
N GLN A 50 1.27 7.56 -11.45
CA GLN A 50 1.94 6.29 -11.13
C GLN A 50 0.94 5.21 -10.68
N MET A 51 -0.09 5.59 -9.93
CA MET A 51 -1.16 4.68 -9.54
C MET A 51 -2.01 4.25 -10.74
N ARG A 52 -2.37 5.17 -11.65
CA ARG A 52 -3.09 4.83 -12.89
C ARG A 52 -2.31 3.84 -13.75
N ASP A 53 -1.02 4.09 -13.94
CA ASP A 53 -0.13 3.19 -14.69
C ASP A 53 -0.08 1.80 -14.03
N TYR A 54 0.02 1.74 -12.70
CA TYR A 54 -0.01 0.47 -11.96
C TYR A 54 -1.34 -0.27 -12.15
N TYR A 55 -2.47 0.39 -11.90
CA TYR A 55 -3.79 -0.25 -11.95
C TYR A 55 -4.23 -0.65 -13.36
N THR A 56 -3.63 -0.04 -14.40
CA THR A 56 -3.78 -0.48 -15.80
C THR A 56 -3.17 -1.87 -16.04
N ILE A 57 -2.13 -2.22 -15.29
CA ILE A 57 -1.42 -3.50 -15.41
C ILE A 57 -1.91 -4.50 -14.35
N VAL A 58 -2.21 -4.01 -13.15
CA VAL A 58 -2.56 -4.76 -11.94
C VAL A 58 -3.85 -4.18 -11.38
N SER A 59 -5.00 -4.57 -11.93
CA SER A 59 -6.29 -4.15 -11.37
C SER A 59 -6.59 -4.89 -10.07
N THR A 60 -6.77 -6.21 -10.12
CA THR A 60 -6.74 -7.08 -8.92
C THR A 60 -5.67 -8.15 -9.08
N TRP A 61 -4.86 -8.37 -8.05
CA TRP A 61 -3.85 -9.43 -8.07
C TRP A 61 -3.80 -10.15 -6.74
N GLU A 62 -4.43 -11.32 -6.72
CA GLU A 62 -4.52 -12.16 -5.53
C GLU A 62 -3.17 -12.80 -5.20
N ASN A 63 -2.76 -12.63 -3.94
CA ASN A 63 -1.45 -13.06 -3.43
C ASN A 63 -0.24 -12.52 -4.22
N GLY A 64 -0.44 -11.54 -5.09
CA GLY A 64 0.54 -11.09 -6.09
C GLY A 64 1.69 -10.23 -5.60
N LEU A 65 1.60 -9.65 -4.40
CA LEU A 65 2.67 -8.83 -3.85
C LEU A 65 3.38 -9.59 -2.72
N LEU A 66 3.99 -10.74 -3.07
CA LEU A 66 4.63 -11.69 -2.15
C LEU A 66 3.65 -12.19 -1.06
N GLY A 67 2.54 -12.81 -1.47
CA GLY A 67 1.51 -13.33 -0.55
C GLY A 67 0.47 -12.30 -0.10
N LYS A 68 0.52 -11.07 -0.65
CA LYS A 68 -0.50 -10.03 -0.44
C LYS A 68 -1.40 -9.87 -1.67
N THR A 69 -2.70 -9.74 -1.44
CA THR A 69 -3.66 -9.32 -2.47
C THR A 69 -3.62 -7.80 -2.62
N SER A 70 -3.40 -7.31 -3.84
CA SER A 70 -3.59 -5.90 -4.18
C SER A 70 -5.04 -5.60 -4.52
N TYR A 71 -5.57 -4.50 -3.98
CA TYR A 71 -6.96 -4.07 -4.20
C TYR A 71 -7.02 -2.85 -5.13
N PRO A 72 -7.86 -2.87 -6.18
CA PRO A 72 -8.14 -1.69 -6.98
C PRO A 72 -9.00 -0.69 -6.20
N PRO A 73 -8.95 0.60 -6.57
CA PRO A 73 -9.73 1.65 -5.92
C PRO A 73 -11.25 1.37 -5.86
N SER A 74 -11.79 0.67 -6.87
CA SER A 74 -13.21 0.32 -6.97
C SER A 74 -13.67 -0.71 -5.93
N GLN A 75 -12.75 -1.48 -5.33
CA GLN A 75 -13.07 -2.50 -4.33
C GLN A 75 -12.95 -2.01 -2.88
N LEU A 76 -12.33 -0.85 -2.64
CA LEU A 76 -12.03 -0.41 -1.27
C LEU A 76 -13.28 -0.18 -0.42
N LYS A 77 -14.40 0.21 -1.01
CA LYS A 77 -15.65 0.37 -0.27
C LYS A 77 -16.13 -0.96 0.32
N GLU A 78 -16.21 -1.99 -0.50
CA GLU A 78 -16.59 -3.34 -0.05
C GLU A 78 -15.56 -3.89 0.94
N LEU A 79 -14.28 -3.62 0.71
CA LEU A 79 -13.21 -4.05 1.61
C LEU A 79 -13.35 -3.43 3.01
N TYR A 80 -13.64 -2.13 3.12
CA TYR A 80 -13.82 -1.47 4.43
C TYR A 80 -15.10 -1.86 5.14
N GLU A 81 -16.09 -2.42 4.44
CA GLU A 81 -17.30 -2.98 5.05
C GLU A 81 -17.03 -4.31 5.78
N GLN A 82 -15.86 -4.94 5.58
CA GLN A 82 -15.49 -6.20 6.22
C GLN A 82 -14.94 -5.98 7.64
N ASP A 83 -15.50 -6.70 8.62
CA ASP A 83 -15.14 -6.56 10.04
C ASP A 83 -13.65 -6.89 10.30
N ASP A 84 -13.10 -7.90 9.62
CA ASP A 84 -11.69 -8.30 9.77
C ASP A 84 -10.73 -7.20 9.28
N VAL A 85 -11.10 -6.48 8.22
CA VAL A 85 -10.31 -5.36 7.70
C VAL A 85 -10.31 -4.21 8.70
N ARG A 86 -11.47 -3.86 9.26
CA ARG A 86 -11.57 -2.82 10.29
C ARG A 86 -10.78 -3.18 11.55
N GLU A 87 -10.85 -4.43 11.99
CA GLU A 87 -10.08 -4.93 13.12
C GLU A 87 -8.57 -4.79 12.87
N VAL A 88 -8.09 -5.18 11.69
CA VAL A 88 -6.68 -5.02 11.31
C VAL A 88 -6.25 -3.55 11.31
N ILE A 89 -7.04 -2.64 10.73
CA ILE A 89 -6.74 -1.19 10.74
C ILE A 89 -6.61 -0.67 12.18
N ASN A 90 -7.56 -1.02 13.06
CA ASN A 90 -7.54 -0.60 14.46
C ASN A 90 -6.33 -1.17 15.21
N LEU A 91 -6.03 -2.46 15.04
CA LEU A 91 -4.85 -3.09 15.65
C LEU A 91 -3.56 -2.40 15.20
N ILE A 92 -3.47 -2.00 13.93
CA ILE A 92 -2.29 -1.28 13.46
C ILE A 92 -2.21 0.10 14.07
N ALA A 93 -3.33 0.81 14.12
CA ALA A 93 -3.39 2.15 14.70
C ALA A 93 -2.97 2.15 16.18
N GLU A 94 -3.30 1.09 16.92
CA GLU A 94 -2.92 0.90 18.31
C GLU A 94 -1.45 0.52 18.51
N ASN A 95 -0.90 -0.33 17.63
CA ASN A 95 0.38 -1.01 17.89
C ASN A 95 1.59 -0.50 17.08
N TYR A 96 1.40 0.38 16.09
CA TYR A 96 2.48 0.79 15.19
C TYR A 96 2.67 2.31 15.12
N ARG A 97 2.72 3.01 16.27
CA ARG A 97 3.15 4.42 16.27
C ARG A 97 4.64 4.53 15.92
N PRO A 98 5.05 5.56 15.16
CA PRO A 98 4.29 6.74 14.74
C PRO A 98 3.54 6.60 13.39
N VAL A 99 3.47 5.39 12.86
CA VAL A 99 3.18 5.12 11.45
C VAL A 99 1.67 5.17 11.18
N PRO A 100 1.21 5.80 10.08
CA PRO A 100 -0.19 5.77 9.69
C PRO A 100 -0.73 4.33 9.59
N PRO A 101 -1.98 4.07 10.03
CA PRO A 101 -2.99 5.04 10.48
C PRO A 101 -3.05 5.28 12.00
N SER A 102 -1.93 5.18 12.73
CA SER A 102 -1.91 5.35 14.20
C SER A 102 -2.33 6.74 14.73
N ASP A 103 -2.32 7.76 13.87
CA ASP A 103 -2.93 9.05 14.13
C ASP A 103 -4.23 9.19 13.32
N ASN A 104 -5.35 9.45 14.00
CA ASN A 104 -6.66 9.60 13.36
C ASN A 104 -6.70 10.75 12.33
N SER A 105 -5.81 11.74 12.45
CA SER A 105 -5.69 12.82 11.45
C SER A 105 -5.13 12.35 10.11
N ASP A 106 -4.51 11.16 10.04
CA ASP A 106 -4.07 10.55 8.79
C ASP A 106 -5.18 9.79 8.06
N TRP A 107 -6.32 9.53 8.70
CA TRP A 107 -7.31 8.61 8.14
C TRP A 107 -7.94 9.11 6.83
N ASN A 108 -8.03 10.42 6.65
CA ASN A 108 -8.47 11.02 5.38
C ASN A 108 -7.34 11.17 4.34
N ARG A 109 -6.16 10.61 4.63
CA ARG A 109 -4.92 10.66 3.82
C ARG A 109 -4.31 9.27 3.65
N THR A 110 -4.98 8.23 4.09
CA THR A 110 -4.49 6.85 4.08
C THR A 110 -5.52 5.96 3.41
N ALA A 111 -5.08 5.08 2.51
CA ALA A 111 -5.94 4.08 1.86
C ALA A 111 -5.24 2.71 1.89
N ILE A 112 -6.00 1.62 2.01
CA ILE A 112 -5.44 0.28 1.83
C ILE A 112 -5.00 0.11 0.37
N PHE A 113 -3.78 -0.40 0.19
CA PHE A 113 -3.24 -0.81 -1.10
C PHE A 113 -3.27 -2.34 -1.25
N ALA A 114 -2.80 -3.07 -0.23
CA ALA A 114 -2.71 -4.52 -0.27
C ALA A 114 -2.88 -5.14 1.12
N LYS A 115 -3.33 -6.40 1.21
CA LYS A 115 -3.52 -7.14 2.46
C LYS A 115 -3.07 -8.59 2.31
N GLU A 116 -2.47 -9.16 3.34
CA GLU A 116 -2.13 -10.60 3.42
C GLU A 116 -3.39 -11.45 3.58
N GLN A 117 -3.44 -12.60 2.93
CA GLN A 117 -4.51 -13.57 3.19
C GLN A 117 -4.28 -14.24 4.54
N GLY A 118 -5.25 -14.09 5.46
CA GLY A 118 -5.24 -14.75 6.78
C GLY A 118 -4.23 -14.18 7.80
N GLY A 119 -3.56 -13.07 7.49
CA GLY A 119 -2.59 -12.41 8.37
C GLY A 119 -2.95 -10.96 8.71
N LEU A 120 -2.15 -10.36 9.60
CA LEU A 120 -2.25 -8.94 9.96
C LEU A 120 -1.49 -8.02 8.98
N GLY A 121 -0.76 -8.58 8.01
CA GLY A 121 0.03 -7.78 7.10
C GLY A 121 -0.83 -6.96 6.15
N VAL A 122 -0.54 -5.66 6.09
CA VAL A 122 -1.24 -4.71 5.23
C VAL A 122 -0.23 -3.72 4.67
N THR A 123 -0.53 -3.21 3.49
CA THR A 123 0.20 -2.13 2.87
C THR A 123 -0.78 -0.98 2.61
N PHE A 124 -0.38 0.23 2.97
CA PHE A 124 -1.16 1.45 2.77
C PHE A 124 -0.49 2.37 1.76
N TYR A 125 -1.32 3.10 1.01
CA TYR A 125 -0.97 4.41 0.47
C TYR A 125 -1.15 5.46 1.56
N TRP A 126 -0.18 6.36 1.72
CA TRP A 126 -0.29 7.50 2.63
C TRP A 126 0.23 8.79 2.00
N TRP A 127 -0.63 9.80 1.95
CA TRP A 127 -0.26 11.15 1.52
C TRP A 127 0.17 11.98 2.71
N LYS A 128 1.48 12.30 2.78
CA LYS A 128 2.04 13.08 3.89
C LYS A 128 1.45 14.47 4.00
N ASN A 129 1.02 15.04 2.89
CA ASN A 129 0.27 16.29 2.81
C ASN A 129 -0.92 16.14 1.86
N THR A 130 -1.95 16.93 2.09
CA THR A 130 -3.14 16.97 1.24
C THR A 130 -2.81 17.35 -0.22
N ASN A 131 -1.69 18.04 -0.45
CA ASN A 131 -1.27 18.50 -1.78
C ASN A 131 -0.24 17.58 -2.47
N ASP A 132 0.19 16.48 -1.84
CA ASP A 132 1.18 15.59 -2.46
C ASP A 132 0.56 14.84 -3.64
N ASP A 133 1.22 14.81 -4.80
CA ASP A 133 0.70 14.07 -5.95
C ASP A 133 0.81 12.55 -5.74
N GLU A 134 1.96 12.09 -5.25
CA GLU A 134 2.25 10.68 -5.03
C GLU A 134 2.21 10.33 -3.53
N PRO A 135 1.57 9.22 -3.14
CA PRO A 135 1.62 8.71 -1.77
C PRO A 135 2.94 8.01 -1.47
N ALA A 136 3.39 8.09 -0.22
CA ALA A 136 4.31 7.12 0.33
C ALA A 136 3.62 5.75 0.50
N ILE A 137 4.41 4.68 0.48
CA ILE A 137 3.92 3.32 0.75
C ILE A 137 4.38 2.88 2.12
N ILE A 138 3.46 2.42 2.94
CA ILE A 138 3.75 1.84 4.25
C ILE A 138 3.37 0.37 4.19
N SER A 139 4.34 -0.53 4.32
CA SER A 139 4.10 -1.96 4.39
C SER A 139 4.40 -2.48 5.79
N ILE A 140 3.40 -3.11 6.39
CA ILE A 140 3.47 -3.72 7.73
C ILE A 140 3.23 -5.21 7.55
N SER A 141 4.14 -6.05 8.04
CA SER A 141 4.01 -7.50 7.96
C SER A 141 4.91 -8.17 9.00
N GLY A 142 4.39 -9.18 9.70
CA GLY A 142 5.20 -9.99 10.63
C GLY A 142 5.85 -9.22 11.79
N GLY A 143 5.35 -8.02 12.14
CA GLY A 143 5.97 -7.15 13.14
C GLY A 143 6.93 -6.11 12.54
N ASP A 144 7.30 -6.23 11.27
CA ASP A 144 8.18 -5.29 10.59
C ASP A 144 7.38 -4.17 9.91
N VAL A 145 7.93 -2.97 9.95
CA VAL A 145 7.43 -1.81 9.19
C VAL A 145 8.49 -1.38 8.18
N LYS A 146 8.05 -1.18 6.93
CA LYS A 146 8.86 -0.60 5.86
C LYS A 146 8.11 0.56 5.23
N ILE A 147 8.79 1.69 5.07
CA ILE A 147 8.25 2.87 4.42
C ILE A 147 9.03 3.11 3.13
N PHE A 148 8.32 3.45 2.06
CA PHE A 148 8.87 3.78 0.75
C PHE A 148 8.33 5.14 0.33
N ALA A 149 9.14 5.94 -0.37
CA ALA A 149 8.75 7.27 -0.77
C ALA A 149 7.61 7.30 -1.79
N ASP A 150 7.53 6.28 -2.64
CA ASP A 150 6.47 6.11 -3.63
C ASP A 150 6.24 4.64 -4.02
N LEU A 151 5.24 4.41 -4.90
CA LEU A 151 4.90 3.08 -5.39
C LEU A 151 6.02 2.48 -6.25
N LEU A 152 6.77 3.30 -7.00
CA LEU A 152 7.88 2.81 -7.82
C LEU A 152 9.02 2.24 -6.96
N GLU A 153 9.35 2.89 -5.86
CA GLU A 153 10.33 2.41 -4.90
C GLU A 153 9.86 1.10 -4.24
N TYR A 154 8.60 1.03 -3.80
CA TYR A 154 8.04 -0.20 -3.26
C TYR A 154 8.12 -1.37 -4.25
N LEU A 155 7.82 -1.13 -5.53
CA LEU A 155 7.89 -2.18 -6.56
C LEU A 155 9.34 -2.60 -6.87
N LYS A 156 10.32 -1.69 -6.81
CA LYS A 156 11.74 -2.06 -6.90
C LYS A 156 12.16 -2.92 -5.71
N TYR A 157 11.69 -2.60 -4.52
CA TYR A 157 11.93 -3.43 -3.34
C TYR A 157 11.39 -4.86 -3.55
N LEU A 158 10.16 -5.02 -4.02
CA LEU A 158 9.61 -6.35 -4.31
C LEU A 158 10.38 -7.06 -5.45
N ALA A 159 10.68 -6.35 -6.53
CA ALA A 159 11.34 -6.91 -7.71
C ALA A 159 12.81 -7.28 -7.47
N TYR A 160 13.56 -6.52 -6.67
CA TYR A 160 15.02 -6.65 -6.58
C TYR A 160 15.60 -6.57 -5.16
N ASN A 161 14.77 -6.39 -4.13
CA ASN A 161 15.19 -6.15 -2.75
C ASN A 161 16.06 -4.87 -2.60
N GLU A 162 15.78 -3.87 -3.43
CA GLU A 162 16.41 -2.55 -3.39
C GLU A 162 15.67 -1.63 -2.40
N PHE A 163 16.40 -1.05 -1.44
CA PHE A 163 15.90 -0.01 -0.53
C PHE A 163 16.52 1.33 -0.89
N SER A 164 15.78 2.42 -0.71
CA SER A 164 16.35 3.77 -0.75
C SER A 164 16.34 4.41 0.64
N GLU A 165 17.27 5.33 0.86
CA GLU A 165 17.35 6.14 2.09
C GLU A 165 16.14 7.07 2.27
N ALA A 166 15.34 7.28 1.21
CA ALA A 166 14.21 8.19 1.25
C ALA A 166 13.15 7.70 2.24
N GLY A 167 12.85 6.40 2.26
CA GLY A 167 11.91 5.77 3.19
C GLY A 167 12.31 5.90 4.66
N ASP A 168 13.58 5.69 4.96
CA ASP A 168 14.15 5.81 6.33
C ASP A 168 14.04 7.24 6.85
N ALA A 169 14.22 8.24 5.98
CA ALA A 169 14.03 9.65 6.33
C ALA A 169 12.56 9.94 6.69
N ILE A 170 11.59 9.35 5.99
CA ILE A 170 10.15 9.48 6.31
C ILE A 170 9.86 8.95 7.70
N TYR A 171 10.38 7.76 8.01
CA TYR A 171 10.17 7.12 9.29
C TYR A 171 10.78 7.95 10.43
N SER A 172 12.01 8.43 10.24
CA SER A 172 12.71 9.28 11.21
C SER A 172 11.97 10.60 11.48
N ASP A 173 11.36 11.21 10.43
CA ASP A 173 10.55 12.40 10.58
C ASP A 173 9.28 12.14 11.38
N LEU A 174 8.59 11.02 11.11
CA LEU A 174 7.42 10.60 11.87
C LEU A 174 7.73 10.38 13.36
N GLU A 175 8.84 9.70 13.66
CA GLU A 175 9.27 9.46 15.05
C GLU A 175 9.54 10.78 15.78
N ARG A 176 10.23 11.72 15.11
CA ARG A 176 10.54 13.03 15.66
C ARG A 176 9.29 13.89 15.93
N GLU A 177 8.28 13.80 15.05
CA GLU A 177 7.06 14.59 15.16
C GLU A 177 6.07 14.04 16.18
N ARG A 178 5.98 12.71 16.30
CA ARG A 178 4.86 12.04 16.98
C ARG A 178 5.28 11.17 18.17
N GLY A 179 6.58 10.91 18.32
CA GLY A 179 7.08 9.97 19.32
C GLY A 179 6.77 8.51 18.99
N THR A 180 7.35 7.60 19.76
CA THR A 180 7.13 6.15 19.65
C THR A 180 6.21 5.66 20.76
N LEU A 181 5.78 4.39 20.72
CA LEU A 181 4.96 3.80 21.81
C LEU A 181 5.67 3.75 23.17
N SER A 182 6.98 4.01 23.22
CA SER A 182 7.82 3.94 24.42
C SER A 182 8.07 5.28 25.12
N ASP A 183 7.48 6.39 24.63
CA ASP A 183 7.67 7.74 25.18
C ASP A 183 6.51 8.22 26.08
#